data_AF-A0A9Q3Q890-F1
#
_entry.id   AF-A0A9Q3Q890-F1
#
_cell.length_a   1.000
_cell.length_b   1.000
_cell.length_c   1.000
_cell.angle_alpha   90.00
_cell.angle_beta   90.00
_cell.angle_gamma   90.00
#
_symmetry.space_group_name_H-M   'P 1'
#
loop_
_entity.id
_entity.type
_entity.pdbx_description
1 polymer ?
#
loop_
_entity_poly.entity_id
_entity_poly.type
_entity_poly.pdbx_seq_one_letter_code
_entity_poly.pdbx_strand_id
1 'polypeptide(L)'
;MSSKVFTCHQARWVEFLSEFHFSITYCRGRLATLPDALSRWDNMYSERGVDFIRKNPQNLHQILKQNEIKESRFFSIKVKVFSDLADPIQKAVWQDKDYKEILKQLARGQSVSDYTLEPQAKLLLFKDRVVIPSNHELQLDILQKCHDSLLAGHPGQEKTLKLIKRDLYWAGMNQIIKDYVSSCQQC
;
A
#
# COMPACT_ATOMS: atom_id res chain seq x y z
N MET A 1 -39.94 -15.98 -4.84
CA MET A 1 -38.51 -16.37 -4.96
C MET A 1 -37.67 -15.18 -4.55
N SER A 2 -36.79 -15.32 -3.56
CA SER A 2 -35.91 -14.22 -3.12
C SER A 2 -34.79 -14.04 -4.14
N SER A 3 -34.82 -12.97 -4.92
CA SER A 3 -33.72 -12.60 -5.81
C SER A 3 -32.49 -12.24 -4.97
N LYS A 4 -31.46 -13.08 -5.02
CA LYS A 4 -30.20 -12.86 -4.32
C LYS A 4 -29.46 -11.71 -5.02
N VAL A 5 -29.14 -10.65 -4.30
CA VAL A 5 -28.36 -9.53 -4.85
C VAL A 5 -26.89 -9.94 -4.88
N PHE A 6 -26.28 -9.95 -6.07
CA PHE A 6 -24.86 -10.27 -6.26
C PHE A 6 -23.98 -9.03 -6.05
N THR A 7 -22.77 -9.23 -5.52
CA THR A 7 -21.72 -8.18 -5.58
C THR A 7 -21.20 -8.03 -7.01
N CYS A 8 -20.54 -6.90 -7.34
CA CYS A 8 -19.96 -6.71 -8.69
C CYS A 8 -19.03 -7.86 -9.09
N HIS A 9 -18.20 -8.34 -8.15
CA HIS A 9 -17.30 -9.47 -8.41
C HIS A 9 -18.08 -10.76 -8.71
N GLN A 10 -19.15 -11.04 -7.95
CA GLN A 10 -20.00 -12.20 -8.17
C GLN A 10 -20.75 -12.10 -9.51
N ALA A 11 -21.28 -10.93 -9.86
CA ALA A 11 -21.98 -10.70 -11.13
C ALA A 11 -21.06 -10.97 -12.33
N ARG A 12 -19.81 -10.48 -12.29
CA ARG A 12 -18.81 -10.72 -13.34
C ARG A 12 -18.54 -12.21 -13.54
N TRP A 13 -18.40 -12.97 -12.45
CA TRP A 13 -18.17 -14.42 -12.53
C TRP A 13 -19.41 -15.18 -12.98
N VAL A 14 -20.61 -14.75 -12.59
CA VAL A 14 -21.86 -15.36 -13.05
C VAL A 14 -22.04 -15.16 -14.55
N GLU A 15 -21.76 -13.96 -15.05
CA GLU A 15 -21.77 -13.65 -16.48
C GLU A 15 -20.80 -14.56 -17.24
N PHE A 16 -19.53 -14.61 -16.82
CA PHE A 16 -18.52 -15.45 -17.45
C PHE A 16 -18.88 -16.95 -17.44
N LEU A 17 -19.33 -17.47 -16.29
CA LEU A 17 -19.68 -18.90 -16.19
C LEU A 17 -20.92 -19.26 -17.02
N SER A 18 -21.81 -18.30 -17.28
CA SER A 18 -23.01 -18.53 -18.09
C SER A 18 -22.72 -18.90 -19.55
N GLU A 19 -21.51 -18.59 -20.04
CA GLU A 19 -21.05 -18.97 -21.38
C GLU A 19 -20.78 -20.48 -21.52
N PHE A 20 -20.71 -21.21 -20.41
CA PHE A 20 -20.38 -22.63 -20.38
C PHE A 20 -21.57 -23.50 -19.99
N HIS A 21 -21.63 -24.71 -20.55
CA HIS A 21 -22.60 -25.71 -20.13
C HIS A 21 -22.01 -26.57 -19.00
N PHE A 22 -22.38 -26.29 -17.76
CA PHE A 22 -21.87 -27.02 -16.59
C PHE A 22 -22.98 -27.40 -15.61
N SER A 23 -22.71 -28.41 -14.79
CA SER A 23 -23.58 -28.79 -13.67
C SER A 23 -22.79 -28.71 -12.36
N ILE A 24 -23.38 -28.07 -11.34
CA ILE A 24 -22.79 -28.00 -10.01
C ILE A 24 -23.29 -29.21 -9.23
N THR A 25 -22.40 -30.16 -8.97
CA THR A 25 -22.69 -31.32 -8.12
C THR A 25 -21.93 -31.19 -6.80
N TYR A 26 -22.62 -31.45 -5.69
CA TYR A 26 -21.97 -31.46 -4.38
C TYR A 26 -21.16 -32.74 -4.20
N CYS A 27 -19.85 -32.58 -4.02
CA CYS A 27 -18.95 -33.67 -3.67
C CYS A 27 -18.54 -33.55 -2.20
N ARG A 28 -18.80 -34.59 -1.40
CA ARG A 28 -18.31 -34.68 -0.01
C ARG A 28 -16.78 -34.58 0.00
N GLY A 29 -16.21 -33.76 0.87
CA GLY A 29 -14.77 -33.41 0.85
C GLY A 29 -13.81 -34.61 0.81
N ARG A 30 -14.13 -35.74 1.46
CA ARG A 30 -13.31 -36.97 1.41
C ARG A 30 -13.23 -37.60 0.01
N LEU A 31 -14.23 -37.37 -0.84
CA LEU A 31 -14.30 -37.84 -2.23
C LEU A 31 -13.83 -36.76 -3.23
N ALA A 32 -13.56 -35.55 -2.76
CA ALA A 32 -13.08 -34.42 -3.55
C ALA A 32 -11.53 -34.31 -3.49
N THR A 33 -10.83 -35.44 -3.53
CA THR A 33 -9.35 -35.48 -3.59
C THR A 33 -8.81 -34.94 -4.91
N LEU A 34 -9.56 -35.07 -6.01
CA LEU A 34 -9.16 -34.59 -7.34
C LEU A 34 -8.98 -33.07 -7.45
N PRO A 35 -9.90 -32.22 -6.95
CA PRO A 35 -9.66 -30.78 -6.87
C PRO A 35 -8.39 -30.40 -6.09
N ASP A 36 -8.11 -31.08 -4.97
CA ASP A 36 -6.89 -30.85 -4.18
C ASP A 36 -5.64 -31.28 -4.97
N ALA A 37 -5.68 -32.44 -5.63
CA ALA A 37 -4.61 -32.95 -6.50
C ALA A 37 -4.36 -32.10 -7.76
N LEU A 38 -5.38 -31.44 -8.32
CA LEU A 38 -5.21 -30.48 -9.43
C LEU A 38 -4.61 -29.15 -8.97
N SER A 39 -4.79 -28.79 -7.70
CA SER A 39 -4.11 -27.64 -7.09
C SER A 39 -2.72 -27.98 -6.53
N ARG A 40 -2.43 -29.27 -6.34
CA ARG A 40 -1.18 -29.81 -5.80
C ARG A 40 -0.76 -31.01 -6.64
N TRP A 41 -0.21 -30.76 -7.81
CA TRP A 41 0.33 -31.82 -8.65
C TRP A 41 1.57 -32.41 -7.94
N ASP A 42 1.50 -33.69 -7.54
CA ASP A 42 2.56 -34.38 -6.75
C ASP A 42 3.95 -34.37 -7.42
N ASN A 43 4.00 -34.19 -8.74
CA ASN A 43 5.21 -34.04 -9.53
C ASN A 43 5.67 -32.57 -9.70
N MET A 44 4.83 -31.57 -9.41
CA MET A 44 5.22 -30.16 -9.38
C MET A 44 5.84 -29.79 -8.03
N TYR A 45 5.21 -30.13 -6.91
CA TYR A 45 5.66 -29.70 -5.58
C TYR A 45 6.37 -30.87 -4.87
N SER A 46 7.70 -30.87 -4.88
CA SER A 46 8.48 -31.88 -4.15
C SER A 46 8.11 -31.85 -2.66
N GLU A 47 7.84 -33.03 -2.08
CA GLU A 47 7.37 -33.17 -0.70
C GLU A 47 8.23 -32.44 0.34
N ARG A 48 9.54 -32.24 0.09
CA ARG A 48 10.44 -31.41 0.89
C ARG A 48 11.63 -30.90 0.07
N GLY A 49 12.11 -29.68 0.39
CA GLY A 49 13.48 -29.25 0.10
C GLY A 49 13.67 -28.35 -1.14
N VAL A 50 14.79 -27.61 -1.10
CA VAL A 50 15.32 -26.62 -2.07
C VAL A 50 15.44 -27.09 -3.53
N ASP A 51 15.11 -28.35 -3.83
CA ASP A 51 15.24 -28.96 -5.16
C ASP A 51 14.07 -28.65 -6.11
N PHE A 52 12.97 -28.05 -5.61
CA PHE A 52 11.86 -27.58 -6.45
C PHE A 52 12.34 -26.66 -7.58
N ILE A 53 13.23 -25.72 -7.25
CA ILE A 53 13.78 -24.73 -8.20
C ILE A 53 14.59 -25.43 -9.30
N ARG A 54 15.32 -26.49 -8.97
CA ARG A 54 16.13 -27.26 -9.93
C ARG A 54 15.28 -28.11 -10.87
N LYS A 55 14.21 -28.72 -10.36
CA LYS A 55 13.33 -29.60 -11.16
C LYS A 55 12.37 -28.83 -12.06
N ASN A 56 12.03 -27.60 -11.69
CA ASN A 56 11.03 -26.79 -12.38
C ASN A 56 11.53 -25.35 -12.66
N PRO A 57 12.63 -25.18 -13.41
CA PRO A 57 13.21 -23.85 -13.65
C PRO A 57 12.25 -22.92 -14.42
N GLN A 58 11.40 -23.46 -15.30
CA GLN A 58 10.38 -22.67 -16.00
C GLN A 58 9.29 -22.08 -15.09
N ASN A 59 9.07 -22.63 -13.89
CA ASN A 59 8.07 -22.11 -12.95
C ASN A 59 8.64 -21.01 -12.04
N LEU A 60 9.95 -20.71 -12.17
CA LEU A 60 10.58 -19.59 -11.49
C LEU A 60 10.29 -18.31 -12.27
N HIS A 61 9.18 -17.67 -11.94
CA HIS A 61 8.96 -16.28 -12.33
C HIS A 61 9.52 -15.39 -11.24
N GLN A 62 10.63 -14.70 -11.53
CA GLN A 62 11.12 -13.64 -10.64
C GLN A 62 10.07 -12.51 -10.64
N ILE A 63 9.23 -12.49 -9.60
CA ILE A 63 8.16 -11.49 -9.43
C ILE A 63 8.75 -10.10 -9.19
N LEU A 64 9.92 -10.04 -8.54
CA LEU A 64 10.59 -8.80 -8.15
C LEU A 64 11.98 -8.69 -8.78
N LYS A 65 12.18 -7.70 -9.64
CA LYS A 65 13.50 -7.41 -10.23
C LYS A 65 14.44 -6.84 -9.16
N GLN A 66 15.75 -7.05 -9.27
CA GLN A 66 16.72 -6.56 -8.27
C GLN A 66 16.63 -5.05 -7.98
N ASN A 67 16.24 -4.25 -8.97
CA ASN A 67 16.03 -2.81 -8.79
C ASN A 67 14.82 -2.50 -7.90
N GLU A 68 13.78 -3.33 -7.95
CA GLU A 68 12.60 -3.22 -7.07
C GLU A 68 12.96 -3.67 -5.65
N ILE A 69 13.93 -4.57 -5.46
CA ILE A 69 14.38 -5.00 -4.12
C ILE A 69 15.20 -3.90 -3.41
N LYS A 70 15.88 -3.00 -4.15
CA LYS A 70 16.43 -1.76 -3.54
C LYS A 70 15.31 -0.81 -3.11
N GLU A 71 14.16 -0.90 -3.76
CA GLU A 71 12.89 -0.30 -3.37
C GLU A 71 12.15 -1.10 -2.26
N SER A 72 12.75 -2.12 -1.61
CA SER A 72 12.03 -3.01 -0.66
C SER A 72 12.48 -3.01 0.79
N ARG A 73 13.56 -2.30 1.16
CA ARG A 73 13.90 -2.04 2.58
C ARG A 73 12.93 -1.05 3.27
N PHE A 74 11.65 -1.10 2.90
CA PHE A 74 10.66 -0.02 2.97
C PHE A 74 9.68 -0.07 4.13
N PHE A 75 9.86 -0.96 5.10
CA PHE A 75 8.86 -1.03 6.16
C PHE A 75 8.88 0.19 7.12
N SER A 76 9.93 1.00 7.03
CA SER A 76 10.02 2.30 7.68
C SER A 76 9.90 3.40 6.63
N ILE A 77 8.69 3.92 6.41
CA ILE A 77 8.41 5.14 5.63
C ILE A 77 9.39 6.26 6.02
N LYS A 78 9.81 6.34 7.29
CA LYS A 78 10.93 7.18 7.74
C LYS A 78 12.13 7.14 6.78
N VAL A 79 12.74 5.98 6.53
CA VAL A 79 14.09 5.95 5.92
C VAL A 79 14.13 6.44 4.47
N LYS A 80 13.05 6.30 3.69
CA LYS A 80 13.06 6.66 2.26
C LYS A 80 12.20 7.85 1.86
N VAL A 81 11.16 8.18 2.61
CA VAL A 81 10.49 9.47 2.43
C VAL A 81 11.42 10.61 2.86
N PHE A 82 12.30 10.40 3.85
CA PHE A 82 13.22 11.45 4.30
C PHE A 82 14.40 11.75 3.36
N SER A 83 14.86 10.84 2.49
CA SER A 83 15.99 11.18 1.61
C SER A 83 15.54 11.99 0.39
N ASP A 84 14.51 11.52 -0.30
CA ASP A 84 14.16 12.04 -1.63
C ASP A 84 13.10 13.15 -1.55
N LEU A 85 12.26 13.12 -0.49
CA LEU A 85 11.17 14.08 -0.32
C LEU A 85 11.43 15.14 0.74
N ALA A 86 12.52 15.07 1.52
CA ALA A 86 12.81 16.09 2.53
C ALA A 86 12.97 17.49 1.92
N ASP A 87 13.77 17.63 0.87
CA ASP A 87 14.00 18.90 0.18
C ASP A 87 12.70 19.53 -0.36
N PRO A 88 11.86 18.81 -1.13
CA PRO A 88 10.63 19.39 -1.64
C PRO A 88 9.58 19.61 -0.55
N ILE A 89 9.49 18.75 0.48
CA ILE A 89 8.61 18.98 1.65
C ILE A 89 9.03 20.27 2.36
N GLN A 90 10.33 20.42 2.63
CA GLN A 90 10.85 21.61 3.28
C GLN A 90 10.51 22.87 2.46
N LYS A 91 10.84 22.87 1.16
CA LYS A 91 10.52 24.02 0.29
C LYS A 91 9.04 24.37 0.31
N ALA A 92 8.17 23.37 0.25
CA ALA A 92 6.73 23.58 0.27
C ALA A 92 6.24 24.13 1.63
N VAL A 93 6.71 23.59 2.75
CA VAL A 93 6.39 24.10 4.11
C VAL A 93 6.87 25.54 4.28
N TRP A 94 8.07 25.85 3.78
CA TRP A 94 8.64 27.19 3.85
C TRP A 94 7.98 28.20 2.90
N GLN A 95 7.15 27.75 1.95
CA GLN A 95 6.37 28.62 1.07
C GLN A 95 4.95 28.86 1.57
N ASP A 96 4.39 27.90 2.30
CA ASP A 96 3.05 27.95 2.86
C ASP A 96 2.89 29.08 3.90
N LYS A 97 1.78 29.83 3.83
CA LYS A 97 1.53 30.98 4.71
C LYS A 97 1.29 30.53 6.15
N ASP A 98 0.57 29.42 6.34
CA ASP A 98 0.16 28.95 7.66
C ASP A 98 1.38 28.42 8.44
N TYR A 99 2.18 27.58 7.78
CA TYR A 99 3.38 27.02 8.39
C TYR A 99 4.49 28.05 8.57
N LYS A 100 4.60 29.08 7.72
CA LYS A 100 5.55 30.19 7.93
C LYS A 100 5.35 30.89 9.27
N GLU A 101 4.12 31.11 9.68
CA GLU A 101 3.83 31.77 10.95
C GLU A 101 4.24 30.88 12.13
N ILE A 102 3.92 29.59 12.05
CA ILE A 102 4.35 28.58 13.03
C ILE A 102 5.89 28.54 13.12
N LEU A 103 6.59 28.51 11.99
CA LEU A 103 8.05 28.50 11.95
C LEU A 103 8.67 29.75 12.60
N LYS A 104 8.10 30.95 12.40
CA LYS A 104 8.58 32.18 13.04
C LYS A 104 8.40 32.15 14.56
N GLN A 105 7.27 31.64 15.03
CA GLN A 105 6.99 31.54 16.46
C GLN A 105 7.92 30.51 17.13
N LEU A 106 8.14 29.36 16.49
CA LEU A 106 9.12 28.37 16.95
C LEU A 106 10.55 28.94 16.97
N ALA A 107 10.94 29.74 15.97
CA ALA A 107 12.25 30.39 15.94
C ALA A 107 12.44 31.42 17.07
N ARG A 108 11.34 31.99 17.60
CA ARG A 108 11.35 32.88 18.78
C ARG A 108 11.39 32.12 20.11
N GLY A 109 11.45 30.78 20.08
CA GLY A 109 11.40 29.93 21.27
C GLY A 109 10.01 29.85 21.91
N GLN A 110 8.96 30.28 21.22
CA GLN A 110 7.59 30.10 21.69
C GLN A 110 7.16 28.65 21.42
N SER A 111 6.59 28.01 22.43
CA SER A 111 5.93 26.71 22.25
C SER A 111 4.59 26.95 21.54
N VAL A 112 4.50 26.49 20.29
CA VAL A 112 3.29 26.62 19.47
C VAL A 112 2.64 25.25 19.34
N SER A 113 1.66 24.98 20.21
CA SER A 113 0.93 23.70 20.22
C SER A 113 1.88 22.49 20.26
N ASP A 114 1.50 21.35 19.66
CA ASP A 114 2.32 20.13 19.55
C ASP A 114 3.28 20.15 18.33
N TYR A 115 3.67 21.34 17.84
CA TYR A 115 4.60 21.49 16.73
C TYR A 115 6.05 21.61 17.23
N THR A 116 6.95 20.89 16.56
CA THR A 116 8.38 20.89 16.85
C THR A 116 9.16 21.03 15.54
N LEU A 117 10.31 21.69 15.59
CA LEU A 117 11.24 21.73 14.46
C LEU A 117 12.33 20.68 14.66
N GLU A 118 12.54 19.81 13.67
CA GLU A 118 13.68 18.89 13.67
C GLU A 118 14.98 19.63 13.32
N PRO A 119 15.99 19.71 14.22
CA PRO A 119 17.15 20.57 14.01
C PRO A 119 18.03 20.18 12.82
N GLN A 120 18.12 18.89 12.51
CA GLN A 120 19.02 18.34 11.49
C GLN A 120 18.40 18.40 10.10
N ALA A 121 17.17 17.91 9.95
CA ALA A 121 16.46 17.88 8.67
C ALA A 121 15.74 19.20 8.36
N LYS A 122 15.60 20.11 9.35
CA LYS A 122 14.84 21.37 9.24
C LYS A 122 13.42 21.14 8.73
N LEU A 123 12.81 20.05 9.20
CA LEU A 123 11.43 19.66 8.90
C LEU A 123 10.53 20.05 10.07
N LEU A 124 9.29 20.41 9.74
CA LEU A 124 8.25 20.68 10.72
C LEU A 124 7.60 19.36 11.13
N LEU A 125 7.52 19.11 12.43
CA LEU A 125 6.91 17.93 13.02
C LEU A 125 5.65 18.34 13.79
N PHE A 126 4.63 17.49 13.77
CA PHE A 126 3.43 17.59 14.59
C PHE A 126 3.19 16.27 15.32
N LYS A 127 3.36 16.25 16.65
CA LYS A 127 3.32 15.02 17.47
C LYS A 127 4.25 13.94 16.89
N ASP A 128 5.52 14.29 16.69
CA ASP A 128 6.58 13.42 16.14
C ASP A 128 6.35 12.87 14.72
N ARG A 129 5.45 13.50 13.95
CA ARG A 129 5.16 13.14 12.55
C ARG A 129 5.48 14.28 11.62
N VAL A 130 6.02 13.99 10.45
CA VAL A 130 6.39 15.00 9.45
C VAL A 130 5.15 15.67 8.90
N VAL A 131 5.13 16.99 8.95
CA VAL A 131 4.07 17.79 8.37
C VAL A 131 4.26 17.86 6.87
N ILE A 132 3.25 17.39 6.13
CA ILE A 132 3.17 17.53 4.68
C ILE A 132 2.21 18.70 4.40
N PRO A 133 2.63 19.72 3.63
CA PRO A 133 1.78 20.84 3.29
C PRO A 133 0.65 20.42 2.34
N SER A 134 -0.31 21.33 2.10
CA SER A 134 -1.43 21.11 1.17
C SER A 134 -0.98 21.19 -0.30
N ASN A 135 0.08 20.46 -0.64
CA ASN A 135 0.59 20.29 -1.99
C ASN A 135 0.14 18.93 -2.53
N HIS A 136 -0.73 18.95 -3.54
CA HIS A 136 -1.32 17.77 -4.14
C HIS A 136 -0.26 16.82 -4.74
N GLU A 137 0.78 17.34 -5.37
CA GLU A 137 1.84 16.51 -5.99
C GLU A 137 2.60 15.71 -4.95
N LEU A 138 2.96 16.34 -3.82
CA LEU A 138 3.66 15.66 -2.72
C LEU A 138 2.79 14.61 -2.05
N GLN A 139 1.52 14.92 -1.80
CA GLN A 139 0.58 13.98 -1.21
C GLN A 139 0.36 12.78 -2.13
N LEU A 140 0.23 13.01 -3.44
CA LEU A 140 0.05 11.96 -4.44
C LEU A 140 1.29 11.06 -4.57
N ASP A 141 2.50 11.62 -4.60
CA ASP A 141 3.74 10.82 -4.66
C ASP A 141 3.90 9.93 -3.41
N ILE A 142 3.55 10.44 -2.23
CA ILE A 142 3.52 9.66 -0.98
C ILE A 142 2.49 8.52 -1.08
N LEU A 143 1.29 8.80 -1.58
CA LEU A 143 0.23 7.81 -1.75
C LEU A 143 0.64 6.70 -2.73
N GLN A 144 1.20 7.07 -3.88
CA GLN A 144 1.71 6.13 -4.88
C GLN A 144 2.80 5.22 -4.31
N LYS A 145 3.77 5.79 -3.60
CA LYS A 145 4.85 5.01 -2.96
C LYS A 145 4.33 4.07 -1.88
N CYS A 146 3.29 4.45 -1.15
CA CYS A 146 2.74 3.67 -0.06
C CYS A 146 1.69 2.63 -0.50
N HIS A 147 1.00 2.86 -1.62
CA HIS A 147 -0.11 2.03 -2.08
C HIS A 147 0.21 1.25 -3.36
N ASP A 148 0.75 1.92 -4.38
CA ASP A 148 0.93 1.36 -5.73
C ASP A 148 2.28 0.65 -5.92
N SER A 149 3.18 0.75 -4.94
CA SER A 149 4.41 -0.03 -4.97
C SER A 149 4.06 -1.52 -4.99
N LEU A 150 4.64 -2.27 -5.94
CA LEU A 150 4.52 -3.73 -6.05
C LEU A 150 4.78 -4.44 -4.73
N LEU A 151 5.63 -3.85 -3.89
CA LEU A 151 6.03 -4.37 -2.59
C LEU A 151 5.08 -4.00 -1.46
N ALA A 152 4.35 -2.89 -1.59
CA ALA A 152 3.30 -2.52 -0.65
C ALA A 152 2.09 -3.47 -0.79
N GLY A 153 1.86 -3.97 -2.01
CA GLY A 153 0.83 -4.97 -2.28
C GLY A 153 -0.59 -4.41 -2.19
N HIS A 154 -0.80 -3.16 -2.64
CA HIS A 154 -2.11 -2.49 -2.68
C HIS A 154 -2.89 -2.60 -1.35
N PRO A 155 -2.34 -2.10 -0.23
CA PRO A 155 -3.00 -2.17 1.06
C PRO A 155 -4.36 -1.47 1.02
N GLY A 156 -5.38 -2.12 1.60
CA GLY A 156 -6.70 -1.51 1.78
C GLY A 156 -6.66 -0.28 2.69
N GLN A 157 -7.75 0.50 2.69
CA GLN A 157 -7.82 1.84 3.29
C GLN A 157 -7.25 1.94 4.72
N GLU A 158 -7.63 1.03 5.61
CA GLU A 158 -7.18 1.08 7.01
C GLU A 158 -5.67 0.84 7.16
N LYS A 159 -5.12 -0.06 6.35
CA LYS A 159 -3.68 -0.37 6.37
C LYS A 159 -2.89 0.82 5.85
N THR A 160 -3.31 1.40 4.73
CA THR A 160 -2.70 2.61 4.14
C THR A 160 -2.75 3.79 5.10
N LEU A 161 -3.89 4.00 5.76
CA LEU A 161 -4.03 5.01 6.81
C LEU A 161 -3.04 4.80 7.96
N LYS A 162 -2.93 3.58 8.47
CA LYS A 162 -2.00 3.26 9.57
C LYS A 162 -0.54 3.46 9.17
N LEU A 163 -0.18 3.05 7.95
CA LEU A 163 1.17 3.20 7.41
C LEU A 163 1.56 4.67 7.34
N ILE A 164 0.75 5.49 6.68
CA ILE A 164 1.05 6.90 6.47
C ILE A 164 1.01 7.67 7.80
N LYS A 165 -0.02 7.46 8.63
CA LYS A 165 -0.19 8.18 9.92
C LYS A 165 0.90 7.90 10.95
N ARG A 166 1.65 6.81 10.78
CA ARG A 166 2.75 6.47 11.70
C ARG A 166 3.83 7.54 11.66
N ASP A 167 4.15 8.03 10.47
CA ASP A 167 5.33 8.87 10.24
C ASP A 167 4.97 10.26 9.67
N LEU A 168 3.78 10.42 9.06
CA LEU A 168 3.37 11.62 8.33
C LEU A 168 2.05 12.19 8.84
N TYR A 169 1.86 13.49 8.61
CA TYR A 169 0.66 14.23 8.98
C TYR A 169 0.34 15.32 7.95
N TRP A 170 -0.91 15.41 7.53
CA TRP A 170 -1.44 16.61 6.87
C TRP A 170 -2.94 16.78 7.15
N ALA A 171 -3.42 18.01 6.98
CA ALA A 171 -4.83 18.32 7.19
C ALA A 171 -5.72 17.54 6.20
N GLY A 172 -6.77 16.90 6.70
CA GLY A 172 -7.70 16.15 5.86
C GLY A 172 -7.17 14.81 5.31
N MET A 173 -5.99 14.33 5.73
CA MET A 173 -5.36 13.13 5.16
C MET A 173 -6.25 11.89 5.13
N ASN A 174 -7.16 11.74 6.10
CA ASN A 174 -8.04 10.58 6.19
C ASN A 174 -8.91 10.41 4.94
N GLN A 175 -9.52 11.51 4.50
CA GLN A 175 -10.46 11.49 3.40
C GLN A 175 -9.70 11.26 2.09
N ILE A 176 -8.61 12.01 1.90
CA ILE A 176 -7.72 11.90 0.74
C ILE A 176 -7.20 10.47 0.55
N ILE A 177 -6.71 9.83 1.62
CA ILE A 177 -6.22 8.45 1.55
C ILE A 177 -7.34 7.46 1.22
N LYS A 178 -8.54 7.64 1.79
CA LYS A 178 -9.69 6.77 1.50
C LYS A 178 -10.14 6.90 0.06
N ASP A 179 -10.26 8.13 -0.44
CA ASP A 179 -10.65 8.43 -1.81
C ASP A 179 -9.64 7.84 -2.79
N TYR A 180 -8.34 8.04 -2.52
CA TYR A 180 -7.25 7.47 -3.32
C TYR A 180 -7.36 5.95 -3.44
N VAL A 181 -7.41 5.25 -2.31
CA VAL A 181 -7.48 3.78 -2.30
C VAL A 181 -8.79 3.29 -2.92
N SER A 182 -9.90 4.01 -2.74
CA SER A 182 -11.19 3.64 -3.37
C SER A 182 -11.18 3.81 -4.90
N SER A 183 -10.32 4.67 -5.43
CA SER A 183 -10.18 4.91 -6.87
C SER A 183 -9.19 3.94 -7.54
N CYS A 184 -8.47 3.12 -6.76
CA CYS A 184 -7.51 2.16 -7.29
C CYS A 184 -8.23 1.02 -8.02
N GLN A 185 -7.99 0.88 -9.33
CA GLN A 185 -8.59 -0.18 -10.14
C GLN A 185 -8.04 -1.59 -9.84
N GLN A 186 -6.87 -1.68 -9.20
CA GLN A 186 -6.24 -2.97 -8.85
C GLN A 186 -6.78 -3.56 -7.53
N CYS A 187 -7.37 -2.73 -6.67
CA CYS A 187 -7.99 -3.12 -5.39
C CYS A 187 -9.42 -3.61 -5.56
#